data_AF-A0A1F1E442-F1
#
_entry.id   AF-A0A1F1E442-F1
#
_cell.length_a   1.000
_cell.length_b   1.000
_cell.length_c   1.000
_cell.angle_alpha   90.00
_cell.angle_beta   90.00
_cell.angle_gamma   90.00
#
_symmetry.space_group_name_H-M   'P 1'
#
loop_
_entity.id
_entity.type
_entity.pdbx_description
1 polymer ?
#
loop_
_entity_poly.entity_id
_entity_poly.type
_entity_poly.pdbx_seq_one_letter_code
_entity_poly.pdbx_strand_id
1 'polypeptide(L)'
;MDEILRTTLDKVVKLCDQRPDFGAELRRRLGIPTAPATIPLSSELEEYLTEVGEDVCTIRDVLQIQQDIDPEIKYDFVDDRRTRDRLIIDNLQMESKALSTRIPEDDRFPLFCVYAFYQVENLLNYFYQRKYPDLDSLEEMLRENTKSENEGFRYSGRTGRPVESVSDIESHYLVNAFCNSRTPPLGTNFKIRLSGLRRVRNAFSHRFFEIDPGWDRAMESDKWLDNFIRYNTSITIRKDLKQLADLIAQDLLSAGTPHDVPGVISSMLVSTCYVRYDGKTPEELPKRLWGDVKGYKTGDRLTLTISDGKIIAVKHPPFSPKVDH
;
A
#
# COMPACT_ATOMS: atom_id res chain seq x y z
N MET A 1 17.59 -54.92 -20.17
CA MET A 1 18.98 -54.72 -19.69
C MET A 1 19.51 -56.12 -19.41
N ASP A 2 20.64 -56.48 -20.02
CA ASP A 2 21.21 -57.83 -19.95
C ASP A 2 21.42 -58.24 -18.48
N GLU A 3 20.86 -59.38 -18.08
CA GLU A 3 20.83 -59.87 -16.70
C GLU A 3 22.26 -60.06 -16.15
N ILE A 4 23.19 -60.39 -17.04
CA ILE A 4 24.62 -60.50 -16.73
C ILE A 4 25.20 -59.13 -16.36
N LEU A 5 24.82 -58.08 -17.08
CA LEU A 5 25.32 -56.73 -16.86
C LEU A 5 24.88 -56.18 -15.51
N ARG A 6 23.60 -56.42 -15.15
CA ARG A 6 23.04 -56.00 -13.87
C ARG A 6 23.70 -56.74 -12.71
N THR A 7 23.86 -58.05 -12.83
CA THR A 7 24.53 -58.87 -11.79
C THR A 7 26.00 -58.48 -11.60
N THR A 8 26.66 -58.02 -12.67
CA THR A 8 28.05 -57.56 -12.62
C THR A 8 28.17 -56.21 -11.93
N LEU A 9 27.27 -55.27 -12.22
CA LEU A 9 27.23 -53.95 -11.56
C LEU A 9 26.96 -54.10 -10.05
N ASP A 10 26.04 -54.96 -9.65
CA ASP A 10 25.73 -55.20 -8.23
C ASP A 10 26.95 -55.74 -7.47
N LYS A 11 27.77 -56.59 -8.10
CA LYS A 11 29.03 -57.08 -7.52
C LYS A 11 30.07 -55.96 -7.37
N VAL A 12 30.18 -55.07 -8.37
CA VAL A 12 31.10 -53.93 -8.34
C VAL A 12 30.71 -52.96 -7.22
N VAL A 13 29.42 -52.66 -7.06
CA VAL A 13 28.91 -51.82 -5.96
C VAL A 13 29.25 -52.45 -4.61
N LYS A 14 28.96 -53.74 -4.44
CA LYS A 14 29.25 -54.45 -3.19
C LYS A 14 30.74 -54.48 -2.86
N LEU A 15 31.61 -54.56 -3.87
CA LEU A 15 33.06 -54.48 -3.71
C LEU A 15 33.52 -53.07 -3.30
N CYS A 16 32.93 -52.01 -3.87
CA CYS A 16 33.21 -50.63 -3.47
C CYS A 16 32.84 -50.36 -2.01
N ASP A 17 31.76 -50.95 -1.51
CA ASP A 17 31.31 -50.78 -0.12
C ASP A 17 32.19 -51.56 0.87
N GLN A 18 32.65 -52.75 0.48
CA GLN A 18 33.48 -53.60 1.34
C GLN A 18 34.96 -53.19 1.35
N ARG A 19 35.43 -52.52 0.30
CA ARG A 19 36.84 -52.16 0.07
C ARG A 19 36.96 -50.71 -0.39
N PRO A 20 37.19 -49.77 0.54
CA PRO A 20 37.34 -48.34 0.21
C PRO A 20 38.49 -48.06 -0.77
N ASP A 21 39.56 -48.85 -0.69
CA ASP A 21 40.72 -48.84 -1.60
C ASP A 21 40.33 -49.21 -3.03
N PHE A 22 39.46 -50.21 -3.21
CA PHE A 22 38.91 -50.59 -4.51
C PHE A 22 38.05 -49.46 -5.11
N GLY A 23 37.19 -48.84 -4.30
CA GLY A 23 36.35 -47.72 -4.74
C GLY A 23 37.16 -46.50 -5.17
N ALA A 24 38.28 -46.19 -4.51
CA ALA A 24 39.17 -45.11 -4.89
C ALA A 24 39.90 -45.39 -6.22
N GLU A 25 40.44 -46.60 -6.39
CA GLU A 25 41.13 -47.00 -7.63
C GLU A 25 40.17 -47.09 -8.82
N LEU A 26 38.94 -47.57 -8.62
CA LEU A 26 37.90 -47.62 -9.66
C LEU A 26 37.54 -46.22 -10.15
N ARG A 27 37.31 -45.26 -9.23
CA ARG A 27 37.02 -43.86 -9.59
C ARG A 27 38.20 -43.20 -10.33
N ARG A 28 39.43 -43.49 -9.89
CA ARG A 28 40.66 -43.03 -10.58
C ARG A 28 40.74 -43.54 -12.02
N ARG A 29 40.48 -44.84 -12.25
CA ARG A 29 40.51 -45.41 -13.61
C ARG A 29 39.35 -44.95 -14.50
N LEU A 30 38.23 -44.57 -13.91
CA LEU A 30 37.08 -43.99 -14.61
C LEU A 30 37.18 -42.48 -14.81
N GLY A 31 38.25 -41.83 -14.33
CA GLY A 31 38.45 -40.39 -14.47
C GLY A 31 37.50 -39.52 -13.63
N ILE A 32 36.89 -40.08 -12.58
CA ILE A 32 35.97 -39.37 -11.69
C ILE A 32 36.77 -38.78 -10.52
N PRO A 33 36.84 -37.44 -10.36
CA PRO A 33 37.62 -36.79 -9.29
C PRO A 33 37.06 -37.12 -7.89
N THR A 34 37.91 -37.50 -6.95
CA THR A 34 37.54 -37.95 -5.59
C THR A 34 37.51 -36.85 -4.51
N ALA A 35 37.52 -35.57 -4.88
CA ALA A 35 37.35 -34.44 -3.96
C ALA A 35 36.66 -33.27 -4.70
N PRO A 36 35.95 -32.34 -4.03
CA PRO A 36 35.48 -31.12 -4.67
C PRO A 36 36.70 -30.34 -5.12
N ALA A 37 36.93 -30.28 -6.44
CA ALA A 37 37.99 -29.48 -7.00
C ALA A 37 37.66 -28.00 -6.76
N THR A 38 38.43 -27.33 -5.90
CA THR A 38 38.57 -25.89 -5.98
C THR A 38 39.27 -25.62 -7.30
N ILE A 39 38.48 -25.22 -8.30
CA ILE A 39 39.01 -24.72 -9.56
C ILE A 39 39.79 -23.45 -9.19
N PRO A 40 41.10 -23.33 -9.49
CA PRO A 40 41.77 -22.05 -9.37
C PRO A 40 41.06 -21.10 -10.33
N LEU A 41 40.37 -20.10 -9.80
CA LEU A 41 39.83 -19.04 -10.64
C LEU A 41 41.02 -18.33 -11.30
N SER A 42 40.89 -17.96 -12.57
CA SER A 42 41.90 -17.10 -13.19
C SER A 42 41.98 -15.79 -12.39
N SER A 43 43.18 -15.21 -12.29
CA SER A 43 43.40 -13.95 -11.57
C SER A 43 42.45 -12.83 -12.02
N GLU A 44 42.05 -12.83 -13.30
CA GLU A 44 41.07 -11.92 -13.89
C GLU A 44 39.64 -12.15 -13.35
N LEU A 45 39.27 -13.40 -13.05
CA LEU A 45 37.96 -13.74 -12.49
C LEU A 45 37.91 -13.50 -10.97
N GLU A 46 39.04 -13.66 -10.26
CA GLU A 46 39.17 -13.24 -8.86
C GLU A 46 39.11 -11.72 -8.72
N GLU A 47 39.78 -10.97 -9.61
CA GLU A 47 39.72 -9.51 -9.65
C GLU A 47 38.30 -9.04 -9.95
N TYR A 48 37.63 -9.62 -10.96
CA TYR A 48 36.23 -9.32 -11.27
C TYR A 48 35.26 -9.65 -10.13
N LEU A 49 35.43 -10.78 -9.45
CA LEU A 49 34.57 -11.14 -8.30
C LEU A 49 34.86 -10.29 -7.06
N THR A 50 36.10 -9.81 -6.91
CA THR A 50 36.48 -8.87 -5.85
C THR A 50 35.88 -7.50 -6.13
N GLU A 51 35.98 -7.00 -7.36
CA GLU A 51 35.35 -5.76 -7.82
C GLU A 51 33.82 -5.83 -7.65
N VAL A 52 33.19 -6.91 -8.10
CA VAL A 52 31.74 -7.14 -7.88
C VAL A 52 31.39 -7.25 -6.39
N GLY A 53 32.26 -7.84 -5.57
CA GLY A 53 32.07 -7.95 -4.12
C GLY A 53 32.19 -6.60 -3.41
N GLU A 54 33.15 -5.77 -3.81
CA GLU A 54 33.35 -4.40 -3.33
C GLU A 54 32.21 -3.48 -3.77
N ASP A 55 31.74 -3.62 -5.01
CA ASP A 55 30.55 -2.94 -5.53
C ASP A 55 29.30 -3.31 -4.75
N VAL A 56 29.09 -4.61 -4.44
CA VAL A 56 27.94 -5.06 -3.64
C VAL A 56 28.00 -4.54 -2.20
N CYS A 57 29.19 -4.50 -1.60
CA CYS A 57 29.39 -3.91 -0.27
C CYS A 57 29.13 -2.39 -0.30
N THR A 58 29.62 -1.70 -1.33
CA THR A 58 29.41 -0.26 -1.51
C THR A 58 27.94 0.05 -1.78
N ILE A 59 27.25 -0.77 -2.59
CA ILE A 59 25.79 -0.67 -2.79
C ILE A 59 25.05 -0.87 -1.47
N ARG A 60 25.44 -1.86 -0.66
CA ARG A 60 24.83 -2.10 0.65
C ARG A 60 25.07 -0.92 1.58
N ASP A 61 26.29 -0.40 1.64
CA ASP A 61 26.64 0.74 2.49
C ASP A 61 25.95 2.03 2.03
N VAL A 62 25.85 2.28 0.71
CA VAL A 62 25.08 3.40 0.15
C VAL A 62 23.59 3.26 0.46
N LEU A 63 23.02 2.06 0.33
CA LEU A 63 21.64 1.76 0.71
C LEU A 63 21.40 2.01 2.21
N GLN A 64 22.34 1.60 3.07
CA GLN A 64 22.28 1.80 4.52
C GLN A 64 22.39 3.30 4.87
N ILE A 65 23.36 4.00 4.27
CA ILE A 65 23.60 5.45 4.46
C ILE A 65 22.40 6.27 3.98
N GLN A 66 21.74 5.87 2.89
CA GLN A 66 20.54 6.57 2.42
C GLN A 66 19.30 6.28 3.27
N GLN A 67 19.16 5.10 3.87
CA GLN A 67 18.11 4.88 4.88
C GLN A 67 18.26 5.82 6.08
N ASP A 68 19.49 6.20 6.43
CA ASP A 68 19.77 7.17 7.50
C ASP A 68 19.58 8.65 7.07
N ILE A 69 19.56 8.95 5.76
CA ILE A 69 19.45 10.32 5.20
C ILE A 69 18.03 10.63 4.67
N ASP A 70 17.32 9.63 4.18
CA ASP A 70 15.96 9.76 3.67
C ASP A 70 14.93 9.54 4.79
N PRO A 71 13.79 10.24 4.76
CA PRO A 71 12.84 10.12 5.84
C PRO A 71 12.14 8.76 5.72
N GLU A 72 12.46 7.86 6.66
CA GLU A 72 11.91 6.51 6.76
C GLU A 72 10.36 6.55 6.75
N ILE A 73 9.75 5.81 5.82
CA ILE A 73 8.29 5.66 5.76
C ILE A 73 7.92 4.46 6.63
N LYS A 74 7.22 4.73 7.74
CA LYS A 74 6.80 3.71 8.70
C LYS A 74 5.37 3.26 8.40
N TYR A 75 5.15 1.95 8.46
CA TYR A 75 3.85 1.33 8.17
C TYR A 75 3.27 0.58 9.38
N ASP A 76 3.71 0.91 10.59
CA ASP A 76 3.32 0.21 11.82
C ASP A 76 1.83 0.33 12.15
N PHE A 77 1.17 1.37 11.64
CA PHE A 77 -0.28 1.61 11.77
C PHE A 77 -1.13 0.71 10.85
N VAL A 78 -0.50 -0.07 9.97
CA VAL A 78 -1.18 -1.00 9.05
C VAL A 78 -1.29 -2.36 9.73
N ASP A 79 -2.49 -2.69 10.20
CA ASP A 79 -2.77 -3.94 10.93
C ASP A 79 -2.82 -5.15 9.98
N ASP A 80 -3.26 -4.94 8.73
CA ASP A 80 -3.27 -6.01 7.73
C ASP A 80 -1.85 -6.34 7.26
N ARG A 81 -1.35 -7.49 7.72
CA ARG A 81 -0.01 -7.97 7.40
C ARG A 81 0.27 -7.98 5.90
N ARG A 82 -0.70 -8.42 5.07
CA ARG A 82 -0.49 -8.52 3.62
C ARG A 82 -0.28 -7.14 2.99
N THR A 83 -1.10 -6.17 3.35
CA THR A 83 -0.97 -4.78 2.89
C THR A 83 0.33 -4.17 3.39
N ARG A 84 0.68 -4.36 4.67
CA ARG A 84 1.94 -3.85 5.24
C ARG A 84 3.17 -4.44 4.55
N ASP A 85 3.22 -5.75 4.36
CA ASP A 85 4.33 -6.43 3.69
C ASP A 85 4.46 -5.94 2.24
N ARG A 86 3.34 -5.68 1.56
CA ARG A 86 3.33 -5.10 0.21
C ARG A 86 3.90 -3.68 0.18
N LEU A 87 3.52 -2.82 1.12
CA LEU A 87 4.04 -1.45 1.22
C LEU A 87 5.55 -1.43 1.48
N ILE A 88 6.05 -2.33 2.33
CA ILE A 88 7.49 -2.49 2.59
C ILE A 88 8.21 -2.93 1.31
N ILE A 89 7.68 -3.94 0.59
CA ILE A 89 8.27 -4.41 -0.66
C ILE A 89 8.30 -3.28 -1.69
N ASP A 90 7.20 -2.54 -1.87
CA ASP A 90 7.15 -1.45 -2.83
C ASP A 90 8.12 -0.30 -2.44
N ASN A 91 8.38 -0.08 -1.14
CA ASN A 91 9.41 0.87 -0.68
C ASN A 91 10.83 0.41 -0.99
N LEU A 92 11.13 -0.86 -0.76
CA LEU A 92 12.42 -1.46 -1.14
C LEU A 92 12.64 -1.43 -2.66
N GLN A 93 11.57 -1.62 -3.44
CA GLN A 93 11.65 -1.51 -4.90
C GLN A 93 11.93 -0.08 -5.35
N MET A 94 11.31 0.93 -4.72
CA MET A 94 11.68 2.33 -4.97
C MET A 94 13.18 2.56 -4.75
N GLU A 95 13.71 2.16 -3.59
CA GLU A 95 15.14 2.30 -3.27
C GLU A 95 16.02 1.56 -4.29
N SER A 96 15.66 0.32 -4.62
CA SER A 96 16.37 -0.47 -5.60
C SER A 96 16.40 0.20 -6.98
N LYS A 97 15.29 0.76 -7.46
CA LYS A 97 15.24 1.43 -8.77
C LYS A 97 15.99 2.74 -8.79
N ALA A 98 15.99 3.50 -7.69
CA ALA A 98 16.79 4.73 -7.60
C ALA A 98 18.31 4.48 -7.68
N LEU A 99 18.77 3.32 -7.20
CA LEU A 99 20.20 3.04 -7.00
C LEU A 99 20.77 1.97 -7.93
N SER A 100 19.93 1.32 -8.73
CA SER A 100 20.36 0.26 -9.64
C SER A 100 21.31 0.78 -10.69
N THR A 101 22.55 0.28 -10.67
CA THR A 101 23.53 0.50 -11.75
C THR A 101 23.18 -0.24 -13.04
N ARG A 102 22.25 -1.20 -12.98
CA ARG A 102 21.81 -2.01 -14.13
C ARG A 102 20.74 -1.31 -14.98
N ILE A 103 20.10 -0.28 -14.44
CA ILE A 103 19.04 0.47 -15.12
C ILE A 103 19.65 1.76 -15.69
N PRO A 104 19.35 2.12 -16.96
CA PRO A 104 19.75 3.42 -17.51
C PRO A 104 19.28 4.57 -16.61
N GLU A 105 20.12 5.59 -16.42
CA GLU A 105 19.85 6.67 -15.48
C GLU A 105 18.48 7.34 -15.72
N ASP A 106 18.14 7.56 -16.99
CA ASP A 106 16.89 8.18 -17.42
C ASP A 106 15.64 7.35 -17.06
N ASP A 107 15.78 6.04 -16.89
CA ASP A 107 14.68 5.12 -16.57
C ASP A 107 14.52 4.88 -15.06
N ARG A 108 15.54 5.20 -14.25
CA ARG A 108 15.53 4.95 -12.79
C ARG A 108 14.41 5.70 -12.09
N PHE A 109 14.28 7.00 -12.35
CA PHE A 109 13.29 7.84 -11.68
C PHE A 109 11.84 7.56 -12.15
N PRO A 110 11.56 7.35 -13.44
CA PRO A 110 10.25 6.85 -13.89
C PRO A 110 9.85 5.55 -13.21
N LEU A 111 10.73 4.55 -13.16
CA LEU A 111 10.46 3.27 -12.49
C LEU A 111 10.25 3.45 -10.98
N PHE A 112 11.05 4.31 -10.34
CA PHE A 112 10.82 4.72 -8.96
C PHE A 112 9.39 5.26 -8.75
N CYS A 113 8.93 6.14 -9.65
CA CYS A 113 7.59 6.72 -9.59
C CYS A 113 6.46 5.68 -9.75
N VAL A 114 6.68 4.60 -10.50
CA VAL A 114 5.71 3.50 -10.62
C VAL A 114 5.50 2.82 -9.27
N TYR A 115 6.57 2.44 -8.57
CA TYR A 115 6.48 1.82 -7.25
C TYR A 115 5.96 2.78 -6.19
N ALA A 116 6.33 4.07 -6.29
CA ALA A 116 5.75 5.12 -5.46
C ALA A 116 4.22 5.18 -5.63
N PHE A 117 3.71 5.07 -6.86
CA PHE A 117 2.27 5.05 -7.08
C PHE A 117 1.58 3.83 -6.49
N TYR A 118 2.19 2.64 -6.53
CA TYR A 118 1.64 1.45 -5.88
C TYR A 118 1.48 1.65 -4.37
N GLN A 119 2.39 2.36 -3.72
CA GLN A 119 2.23 2.72 -2.31
C GLN A 119 1.07 3.68 -2.09
N VAL A 120 0.92 4.72 -2.91
CA VAL A 120 -0.24 5.64 -2.83
C VAL A 120 -1.56 4.87 -2.93
N GLU A 121 -1.65 3.98 -3.92
CA GLU A 121 -2.86 3.18 -4.17
C GLU A 121 -3.18 2.27 -2.97
N ASN A 122 -2.19 1.53 -2.46
CA ASN A 122 -2.37 0.65 -1.31
C ASN A 122 -2.70 1.41 -0.02
N LEU A 123 -2.02 2.53 0.24
CA LEU A 123 -2.27 3.37 1.42
C LEU A 123 -3.69 3.95 1.42
N LEU A 124 -4.13 4.50 0.29
CA LEU A 124 -5.47 5.08 0.18
C LEU A 124 -6.55 4.00 0.24
N ASN A 125 -6.35 2.85 -0.41
CA ASN A 125 -7.28 1.74 -0.31
C ASN A 125 -7.44 1.28 1.14
N TYR A 126 -6.33 1.09 1.86
CA TYR A 126 -6.34 0.72 3.28
C TYR A 126 -7.05 1.77 4.13
N PHE A 127 -6.71 3.05 3.95
CA PHE A 127 -7.33 4.17 4.67
C PHE A 127 -8.85 4.20 4.47
N TYR A 128 -9.32 4.18 3.23
CA TYR A 128 -10.74 4.27 2.93
C TYR A 128 -11.51 3.03 3.38
N GLN A 129 -10.93 1.84 3.24
CA GLN A 129 -11.53 0.61 3.74
C GLN A 129 -11.68 0.63 5.28
N ARG A 130 -10.71 1.22 5.98
CA ARG A 130 -10.75 1.30 7.45
C ARG A 130 -11.69 2.38 7.96
N LYS A 131 -11.72 3.55 7.29
CA LYS A 131 -12.49 4.73 7.70
C LYS A 131 -13.96 4.66 7.27
N TYR A 132 -14.27 3.94 6.18
CA TYR A 132 -15.62 3.81 5.63
C TYR A 132 -15.96 2.31 5.47
N PRO A 133 -16.42 1.65 6.53
CA PRO A 133 -16.80 0.23 6.48
C PRO A 133 -18.04 -0.02 5.61
N ASP A 134 -18.88 1.00 5.40
CA ASP A 134 -19.99 0.97 4.46
C ASP A 134 -19.65 1.77 3.19
N LEU A 135 -19.96 1.20 2.02
CA LEU A 135 -19.62 1.80 0.73
C LEU A 135 -20.49 3.02 0.41
N ASP A 136 -21.72 3.08 0.91
CA ASP A 136 -22.61 4.23 0.70
C ASP A 136 -22.02 5.50 1.32
N SER A 137 -21.51 5.44 2.56
CA SER A 137 -20.86 6.59 3.19
C SER A 137 -19.54 6.96 2.52
N LEU A 138 -18.80 5.98 2.00
CA LEU A 138 -17.61 6.23 1.17
C LEU A 138 -18.01 7.02 -0.08
N GLU A 139 -19.00 6.54 -0.85
CA GLU A 139 -19.44 7.21 -2.07
C GLU A 139 -19.96 8.63 -1.80
N GLU A 140 -20.73 8.83 -0.73
CA GLU A 140 -21.20 10.17 -0.32
C GLU A 140 -20.02 11.10 -0.01
N MET A 141 -19.04 10.62 0.75
CA MET A 141 -17.84 11.39 1.06
C MET A 141 -17.04 11.73 -0.20
N LEU A 142 -16.92 10.79 -1.15
CA LEU A 142 -16.24 11.04 -2.42
C LEU A 142 -16.97 12.11 -3.24
N ARG A 143 -18.31 12.05 -3.33
CA ARG A 143 -19.10 13.07 -4.04
C ARG A 143 -18.88 14.46 -3.43
N GLU A 144 -18.98 14.56 -2.11
CA GLU A 144 -18.84 15.84 -1.41
C GLU A 144 -17.43 16.44 -1.56
N ASN A 145 -16.39 15.62 -1.36
CA ASN A 145 -15.01 16.10 -1.39
C ASN A 145 -14.43 16.27 -2.80
N THR A 146 -15.12 15.81 -3.85
CA THR A 146 -14.69 16.01 -5.24
C THR A 146 -15.64 16.91 -6.04
N LYS A 147 -16.67 17.49 -5.41
CA LYS A 147 -17.69 18.32 -6.12
C LYS A 147 -17.13 19.55 -6.83
N SER A 148 -15.99 20.08 -6.38
CA SER A 148 -15.30 21.22 -7.00
C SER A 148 -14.33 20.81 -8.11
N GLU A 149 -14.09 19.51 -8.30
CA GLU A 149 -13.23 19.02 -9.37
C GLU A 149 -13.92 19.12 -10.74
N ASN A 150 -13.11 19.10 -11.80
CA ASN A 150 -13.59 19.01 -13.20
C ASN A 150 -14.29 17.67 -13.45
N GLU A 151 -15.14 17.58 -14.49
CA GLU A 151 -16.01 16.41 -14.75
C GLU A 151 -15.28 15.06 -14.79
N GLY A 152 -14.04 14.98 -15.29
CA GLY A 152 -13.25 13.74 -15.30
C GLY A 152 -12.60 13.35 -13.95
N PHE A 153 -12.61 14.27 -12.98
CA PHE A 153 -11.96 14.14 -11.67
C PHE A 153 -12.96 14.21 -10.51
N ARG A 154 -14.21 14.59 -10.81
CA ARG A 154 -15.35 14.60 -9.91
C ARG A 154 -15.97 13.22 -9.86
N TYR A 155 -16.16 12.69 -8.67
CA TYR A 155 -16.80 11.41 -8.48
C TYR A 155 -18.31 11.52 -8.74
N SER A 156 -18.81 10.76 -9.71
CA SER A 156 -20.22 10.71 -10.10
C SER A 156 -20.87 9.33 -9.86
N GLY A 157 -20.15 8.41 -9.20
CA GLY A 157 -20.54 7.00 -9.11
C GLY A 157 -20.15 6.21 -10.36
N ARG A 158 -20.17 4.88 -10.25
CA ARG A 158 -19.86 4.00 -11.37
C ARG A 158 -21.10 3.77 -12.22
N THR A 159 -21.01 3.98 -13.53
CA THR A 159 -22.12 3.72 -14.46
C THR A 159 -22.19 2.22 -14.79
N GLY A 160 -23.37 1.61 -14.63
CA GLY A 160 -23.66 0.25 -15.10
C GLY A 160 -23.17 -0.90 -14.21
N ARG A 161 -22.42 -0.66 -13.12
CA ARG A 161 -22.10 -1.65 -12.09
C ARG A 161 -22.02 -1.01 -10.70
N PRO A 162 -22.55 -1.65 -9.64
CA PRO A 162 -22.36 -1.17 -8.28
C PRO A 162 -20.87 -1.23 -7.88
N VAL A 163 -20.46 -0.36 -6.96
CA VAL A 163 -19.17 -0.46 -6.28
C VAL A 163 -19.30 -1.56 -5.22
N GLU A 164 -18.46 -2.59 -5.30
CA GLU A 164 -18.47 -3.74 -4.37
C GLU A 164 -17.30 -3.67 -3.38
N SER A 165 -16.26 -2.91 -3.70
CA SER A 165 -15.09 -2.72 -2.86
C SER A 165 -14.44 -1.35 -3.09
N VAL A 166 -13.60 -0.89 -2.15
CA VAL A 166 -12.82 0.35 -2.33
C VAL A 166 -11.93 0.28 -3.57
N SER A 167 -11.40 -0.90 -3.88
CA SER A 167 -10.53 -1.14 -5.04
C SER A 167 -11.25 -1.03 -6.39
N ASP A 168 -12.58 -1.02 -6.42
CA ASP A 168 -13.36 -0.73 -7.64
C ASP A 168 -13.38 0.76 -7.99
N ILE A 169 -13.03 1.63 -7.05
CA ILE A 169 -13.01 3.08 -7.24
C ILE A 169 -11.66 3.47 -7.84
N GLU A 170 -11.69 4.21 -8.94
CA GLU A 170 -10.47 4.67 -9.57
C GLU A 170 -9.66 5.57 -8.63
N SER A 171 -8.35 5.32 -8.60
CA SER A 171 -7.42 5.92 -7.65
C SER A 171 -7.41 7.46 -7.66
N HIS A 172 -7.70 8.10 -8.80
CA HIS A 172 -7.71 9.57 -8.86
C HIS A 172 -8.87 10.17 -8.06
N TYR A 173 -10.01 9.47 -7.94
CA TYR A 173 -11.10 9.91 -7.07
C TYR A 173 -10.67 9.84 -5.61
N LEU A 174 -9.99 8.76 -5.21
CA LEU A 174 -9.47 8.58 -3.85
C LEU A 174 -8.42 9.65 -3.51
N VAL A 175 -7.46 9.92 -4.39
CA VAL A 175 -6.44 10.97 -4.21
C VAL A 175 -7.10 12.34 -4.07
N ASN A 176 -8.03 12.68 -4.97
CA ASN A 176 -8.70 13.98 -4.95
C ASN A 176 -9.51 14.19 -3.67
N ALA A 177 -10.32 13.19 -3.30
CA ALA A 177 -11.12 13.26 -2.09
C ALA A 177 -10.24 13.38 -0.84
N PHE A 178 -9.15 12.61 -0.75
CA PHE A 178 -8.25 12.64 0.40
C PHE A 178 -7.60 14.00 0.59
N CYS A 179 -7.09 14.60 -0.50
CA CYS A 179 -6.46 15.92 -0.44
C CYS A 179 -7.46 17.02 -0.10
N ASN A 180 -8.67 16.93 -0.66
CA ASN A 180 -9.71 17.95 -0.49
C ASN A 180 -10.44 17.85 0.86
N SER A 181 -10.48 16.66 1.49
CA SER A 181 -11.17 16.45 2.77
C SER A 181 -10.40 16.99 3.98
N ARG A 182 -9.18 17.49 3.80
CA ARG A 182 -8.37 18.07 4.87
C ARG A 182 -8.79 19.51 5.16
N THR A 183 -8.55 19.97 6.38
CA THR A 183 -8.82 21.36 6.79
C THR A 183 -7.54 21.98 7.39
N PRO A 184 -6.85 22.88 6.66
CA PRO A 184 -7.11 23.27 5.27
C PRO A 184 -6.81 22.10 4.28
N PRO A 185 -7.32 22.16 3.04
CA PRO A 185 -6.98 21.20 2.00
C PRO A 185 -5.47 21.08 1.80
N LEU A 186 -5.00 19.88 1.44
CA LEU A 186 -3.58 19.68 1.15
C LEU A 186 -3.14 20.54 -0.04
N GLY A 187 -1.89 21.01 0.01
CA GLY A 187 -1.35 21.92 -0.99
C GLY A 187 -1.47 21.37 -2.42
N THR A 188 -1.79 22.24 -3.37
CA THR A 188 -2.00 21.88 -4.79
C THR A 188 -0.85 21.07 -5.37
N ASN A 189 0.40 21.40 -5.03
CA ASN A 189 1.58 20.68 -5.53
C ASN A 189 1.63 19.23 -5.06
N PHE A 190 1.26 18.95 -3.82
CA PHE A 190 1.19 17.59 -3.28
C PHE A 190 0.19 16.74 -4.07
N LYS A 191 -1.03 17.26 -4.25
CA LYS A 191 -2.08 16.60 -5.03
C LYS A 191 -1.67 16.38 -6.49
N ILE A 192 -1.05 17.37 -7.12
CA ILE A 192 -0.53 17.28 -8.49
C ILE A 192 0.54 16.18 -8.58
N ARG A 193 1.44 16.07 -7.59
CA ARG A 193 2.49 15.07 -7.60
C ARG A 193 1.95 13.65 -7.45
N LEU A 194 1.02 13.41 -6.51
CA LEU A 194 0.34 12.12 -6.40
C LEU A 194 -0.42 11.75 -7.69
N SER A 195 -1.05 12.73 -8.33
CA SER A 195 -1.73 12.54 -9.62
C SER A 195 -0.74 12.24 -10.76
N GLY A 196 0.47 12.79 -10.68
CA GLY A 196 1.56 12.55 -11.62
C GLY A 196 2.11 11.14 -11.56
N LEU A 197 2.31 10.61 -10.35
CA LEU A 197 2.71 9.23 -10.14
C LEU A 197 1.74 8.25 -10.84
N ARG A 198 0.43 8.53 -10.80
CA ARG A 198 -0.58 7.75 -11.54
C ARG A 198 -0.36 7.81 -13.05
N ARG A 199 -0.09 8.99 -13.59
CA ARG A 199 0.15 9.19 -15.03
C ARG A 199 1.40 8.46 -15.49
N VAL A 200 2.49 8.55 -14.72
CA VAL A 200 3.72 7.76 -14.96
C VAL A 200 3.37 6.27 -14.96
N ARG A 201 2.72 5.77 -13.91
CA ARG A 201 2.30 4.36 -13.83
C ARG A 201 1.43 3.91 -15.01
N ASN A 202 0.55 4.77 -15.51
CA ASN A 202 -0.32 4.44 -16.66
C ASN A 202 0.42 4.47 -18.01
N ALA A 203 1.52 5.22 -18.12
CA ALA A 203 2.37 5.23 -19.31
C ALA A 203 3.18 3.93 -19.45
N PHE A 204 3.54 3.30 -18.33
CA PHE A 204 4.10 1.94 -18.30
C PHE A 204 2.98 0.92 -18.59
N SER A 205 2.91 0.52 -19.85
CA SER A 205 1.88 -0.34 -20.47
C SER A 205 1.97 -1.80 -20.00
N HIS A 206 3.16 -2.25 -19.61
CA HIS A 206 3.42 -3.62 -19.17
C HIS A 206 4.22 -3.63 -17.87
N ARG A 207 3.58 -4.11 -16.77
CA ARG A 207 4.14 -4.21 -15.40
C ARG A 207 5.45 -5.01 -15.26
N PHE A 208 5.98 -5.59 -16.34
CA PHE A 208 7.03 -6.62 -16.32
C PHE A 208 8.32 -6.25 -17.06
N PHE A 209 8.35 -5.16 -17.83
CA PHE A 209 9.56 -4.77 -18.55
C PHE A 209 10.25 -3.60 -17.85
N GLU A 210 11.57 -3.72 -17.66
CA GLU A 210 12.40 -2.63 -17.14
C GLU A 210 12.58 -1.50 -18.18
N ILE A 211 12.26 -1.78 -19.45
CA ILE A 211 12.23 -0.84 -20.56
C ILE A 211 10.91 -1.08 -21.31
N ASP A 212 9.97 -0.13 -21.23
CA ASP A 212 8.66 -0.24 -21.87
C ASP A 212 8.63 0.67 -23.12
N PRO A 213 8.44 0.14 -24.33
CA PRO A 213 8.28 0.96 -25.55
C PRO A 213 7.11 1.94 -25.50
N GLY A 214 6.15 1.75 -24.59
CA GLY A 214 5.09 2.70 -24.29
C GLY A 214 5.55 3.95 -23.55
N TRP A 215 6.64 3.87 -22.79
CA TRP A 215 7.20 4.97 -22.02
C TRP A 215 7.77 6.06 -22.93
N ASP A 216 8.63 5.70 -23.88
CA ASP A 216 9.26 6.67 -24.80
C ASP A 216 8.19 7.43 -25.61
N ARG A 217 7.19 6.70 -26.14
CA ARG A 217 6.06 7.31 -26.85
C ARG A 217 5.24 8.25 -25.98
N ALA A 218 5.05 7.91 -24.70
CA ALA A 218 4.33 8.76 -23.76
C ALA A 218 5.13 10.04 -23.45
N MET A 219 6.45 9.93 -23.27
CA MET A 219 7.34 11.07 -23.03
C MET A 219 7.41 12.03 -24.23
N GLU A 220 7.39 11.52 -25.46
CA GLU A 220 7.36 12.35 -26.67
C GLU A 220 6.02 13.09 -26.88
N SER A 221 4.91 12.50 -26.44
CA SER A 221 3.56 13.00 -26.73
C SER A 221 2.88 13.74 -25.57
N ASP A 222 3.30 13.50 -24.32
CA ASP A 222 2.72 14.12 -23.12
C ASP A 222 3.70 15.11 -22.47
N LYS A 223 3.60 16.38 -22.88
CA LYS A 223 4.37 17.50 -22.30
C LYS A 223 4.18 17.65 -20.79
N TRP A 224 3.05 17.22 -20.25
CA TRP A 224 2.82 17.27 -18.81
C TRP A 224 3.69 16.22 -18.11
N LEU A 225 3.76 15.01 -18.66
CA LEU A 225 4.58 13.91 -18.14
C LEU A 225 6.07 14.27 -18.20
N ASP A 226 6.53 14.83 -19.32
CA ASP A 226 7.90 15.33 -19.46
C ASP A 226 8.24 16.39 -18.40
N ASN A 227 7.37 17.38 -18.21
CA ASN A 227 7.55 18.37 -17.14
C ASN A 227 7.55 17.72 -15.74
N PHE A 228 6.68 16.74 -15.50
CA PHE A 228 6.65 16.04 -14.21
C PHE A 228 7.98 15.35 -13.92
N ILE A 229 8.57 14.65 -14.91
CA ILE A 229 9.86 13.99 -14.75
C ILE A 229 10.99 15.02 -14.56
N ARG A 230 11.01 16.12 -15.32
CA ARG A 230 12.05 17.16 -15.20
C ARG A 230 12.07 17.90 -13.87
N TYR A 231 10.91 18.14 -13.26
CA TYR A 231 10.78 19.01 -12.10
C TYR A 231 10.60 18.28 -10.76
N ASN A 232 10.65 16.94 -10.75
CA ASN A 232 10.54 16.13 -9.54
C ASN A 232 11.75 15.22 -9.37
N THR A 233 11.98 14.79 -8.14
CA THR A 233 13.10 13.91 -7.76
C THR A 233 12.62 12.83 -6.82
N SER A 234 13.39 11.73 -6.71
CA SER A 234 13.11 10.64 -5.77
C SER A 234 12.91 11.15 -4.33
N ILE A 235 13.71 12.13 -3.91
CA ILE A 235 13.62 12.78 -2.60
C ILE A 235 12.28 13.50 -2.41
N THR A 236 11.85 14.25 -3.43
CA THR A 236 10.59 15.02 -3.37
C THR A 236 9.39 14.08 -3.27
N ILE A 237 9.38 13.03 -4.09
CA ILE A 237 8.33 12.02 -4.09
C ILE A 237 8.32 11.23 -2.77
N ARG A 238 9.48 10.86 -2.23
CA ARG A 238 9.56 10.17 -0.93
C ARG A 238 9.02 11.02 0.20
N LYS A 239 9.32 12.33 0.23
CA LYS A 239 8.76 13.26 1.23
C LYS A 239 7.24 13.30 1.16
N ASP A 240 6.66 13.36 -0.04
CA ASP A 240 5.21 13.32 -0.23
C ASP A 240 4.60 11.99 0.24
N LEU A 241 5.24 10.86 -0.08
CA LEU A 241 4.77 9.54 0.38
C LEU A 241 4.82 9.41 1.90
N LYS A 242 5.89 9.89 2.53
CA LYS A 242 5.97 9.92 3.98
C LYS A 242 4.86 10.78 4.57
N GLN A 243 4.66 11.98 4.04
CA GLN A 243 3.58 12.86 4.49
C GLN A 243 2.21 12.18 4.33
N LEU A 244 1.96 11.47 3.23
CA LEU A 244 0.73 10.69 3.04
C LEU A 244 0.57 9.63 4.13
N ALA A 245 1.60 8.82 4.36
CA ALA A 245 1.58 7.77 5.38
C ALA A 245 1.36 8.34 6.79
N ASP A 246 2.06 9.42 7.15
CA ASP A 246 1.91 10.07 8.45
C ASP A 246 0.49 10.64 8.66
N LEU A 247 -0.09 11.26 7.62
CA LEU A 247 -1.46 11.78 7.69
C LEU A 247 -2.51 10.67 7.81
N ILE A 248 -2.29 9.54 7.15
CA ILE A 248 -3.16 8.36 7.28
C ILE A 248 -3.02 7.76 8.67
N ALA A 249 -1.78 7.57 9.14
CA ALA A 249 -1.51 7.06 10.47
C ALA A 249 -2.17 7.95 11.53
N GLN A 250 -2.00 9.26 11.41
CA GLN A 250 -2.63 10.23 12.29
C GLN A 250 -4.15 10.03 12.30
N ASP A 251 -4.81 10.01 11.14
CA ASP A 251 -6.27 9.85 11.08
C ASP A 251 -6.78 8.54 11.68
N LEU A 252 -6.06 7.43 11.44
CA LEU A 252 -6.48 6.12 11.91
C LEU A 252 -6.21 5.94 13.41
N LEU A 253 -5.15 6.55 13.94
CA LEU A 253 -4.81 6.53 15.36
C LEU A 253 -5.59 7.60 16.16
N SER A 254 -5.94 8.72 15.53
CA SER A 254 -6.75 9.79 16.11
C SER A 254 -8.25 9.55 15.96
N ALA A 255 -8.67 8.55 15.17
CA ALA A 255 -10.03 8.06 15.16
C ALA A 255 -10.39 7.62 16.58
N GLY A 256 -10.92 8.57 17.36
CA GLY A 256 -11.16 8.39 18.78
C GLY A 256 -11.91 7.09 18.97
N THR A 257 -11.38 6.25 19.88
CA THR A 257 -12.03 5.00 20.27
C THR A 257 -13.51 5.28 20.43
N PRO A 258 -14.38 4.55 19.70
CA PRO A 258 -15.82 4.69 19.84
C PRO A 258 -16.17 4.71 21.32
N HIS A 259 -16.74 5.80 21.78
CA HIS A 259 -17.14 5.96 23.16
C HIS A 259 -18.62 6.32 23.20
N ASP A 260 -19.27 5.78 24.21
CA ASP A 260 -20.68 5.98 24.43
C ASP A 260 -20.88 7.24 25.26
N VAL A 261 -21.70 8.16 24.75
CA VAL A 261 -22.09 9.39 25.43
C VAL A 261 -23.61 9.43 25.60
N PRO A 262 -24.11 9.95 26.73
CA PRO A 262 -25.55 10.17 26.90
C PRO A 262 -26.02 11.31 25.98
N GLY A 263 -27.07 11.04 25.23
CA GLY A 263 -27.73 11.99 24.33
C GLY A 263 -29.20 12.18 24.66
N VAL A 264 -29.76 13.30 24.22
CA VAL A 264 -31.20 13.63 24.34
C VAL A 264 -31.73 14.07 22.98
N ILE A 265 -32.91 13.59 22.60
CA ILE A 265 -33.60 14.11 21.41
C ILE A 265 -34.07 15.53 21.70
N SER A 266 -33.46 16.50 21.03
CA SER A 266 -33.75 17.91 21.20
C SER A 266 -34.92 18.41 20.35
N SER A 267 -35.13 17.79 19.18
CA SER A 267 -36.27 18.08 18.30
C SER A 267 -36.50 16.91 17.35
N MET A 268 -37.76 16.61 17.06
CA MET A 268 -38.16 15.60 16.10
C MET A 268 -39.19 16.18 15.14
N LEU A 269 -38.78 16.33 13.88
CA LEU A 269 -39.59 16.81 12.76
C LEU A 269 -39.88 15.65 11.80
N VAL A 270 -40.83 15.86 10.88
CA VAL A 270 -41.25 14.83 9.91
C VAL A 270 -40.08 14.30 9.07
N SER A 271 -39.07 15.14 8.83
CA SER A 271 -37.94 14.83 7.94
C SER A 271 -36.57 15.14 8.57
N THR A 272 -36.47 15.38 9.87
CA THR A 272 -35.19 15.60 10.56
C THR A 272 -35.31 15.27 12.04
N CYS A 273 -34.23 14.76 12.63
CA CYS A 273 -34.13 14.49 14.06
C CYS A 273 -32.86 15.16 14.58
N TYR A 274 -32.97 15.99 15.62
CA TYR A 274 -31.83 16.66 16.23
C TYR A 274 -31.55 16.10 17.62
N VAL A 275 -30.31 15.74 17.88
CA VAL A 275 -29.86 15.22 19.18
C VAL A 275 -28.85 16.17 19.82
N ARG A 276 -28.87 16.23 21.15
CA ARG A 276 -27.93 17.01 21.96
C ARG A 276 -27.15 16.06 22.86
N TYR A 277 -25.84 16.17 22.85
CA TYR A 277 -24.92 15.36 23.67
C TYR A 277 -23.71 16.22 24.10
N ASP A 278 -23.04 15.84 25.18
CA ASP A 278 -21.83 16.50 25.72
C ASP A 278 -21.88 18.03 25.84
N GLY A 279 -23.06 18.59 26.13
CA GLY A 279 -23.24 20.04 26.22
C GLY A 279 -23.04 20.80 24.90
N LYS A 280 -22.89 20.11 23.77
CA LYS A 280 -22.81 20.71 22.43
C LYS A 280 -24.15 21.28 21.98
N THR A 281 -24.10 22.11 20.94
CA THR A 281 -25.30 22.51 20.18
C THR A 281 -25.98 21.29 19.55
N PRO A 282 -27.31 21.29 19.40
CA PRO A 282 -28.02 20.21 18.71
C PRO A 282 -27.43 19.90 17.33
N GLU A 283 -27.16 18.62 17.07
CA GLU A 283 -26.66 18.11 15.79
C GLU A 283 -27.73 17.23 15.14
N GLU A 284 -27.82 17.25 13.81
CA GLU A 284 -28.76 16.39 13.09
C GLU A 284 -28.30 14.93 13.14
N LEU A 285 -29.22 14.03 13.50
CA LEU A 285 -28.96 12.61 13.54
C LEU A 285 -28.85 12.08 12.09
N PRO A 286 -27.77 11.38 11.73
CA PRO A 286 -27.61 10.78 10.40
C PRO A 286 -28.82 9.92 10.01
N LYS A 287 -29.33 10.09 8.79
CA LYS A 287 -30.54 9.41 8.29
C LYS A 287 -30.48 7.88 8.42
N ARG A 288 -29.29 7.30 8.28
CA ARG A 288 -29.06 5.86 8.46
C ARG A 288 -29.40 5.34 9.86
N LEU A 289 -29.36 6.20 10.88
CA LEU A 289 -29.65 5.86 12.28
C LEU A 289 -31.11 6.13 12.68
N TRP A 290 -31.96 6.58 11.77
CA TRP A 290 -33.35 6.91 12.08
C TRP A 290 -34.20 5.67 12.44
N GLY A 291 -33.80 4.49 11.95
CA GLY A 291 -34.43 3.23 12.35
C GLY A 291 -34.33 2.99 13.86
N ASP A 292 -33.20 3.38 14.47
CA ASP A 292 -32.90 3.13 15.89
C ASP A 292 -33.62 4.10 16.84
N VAL A 293 -34.13 5.22 16.32
CA VAL A 293 -34.92 6.20 17.09
C VAL A 293 -36.41 6.16 16.73
N LYS A 294 -36.85 5.14 15.99
CA LYS A 294 -38.26 4.97 15.63
C LYS A 294 -39.10 4.76 16.89
N GLY A 295 -40.04 5.68 17.13
CA GLY A 295 -40.93 5.64 18.29
C GLY A 295 -40.46 6.47 19.49
N TYR A 296 -39.26 7.05 19.43
CA TYR A 296 -38.80 8.04 20.40
C TYR A 296 -39.53 9.37 20.21
N LYS A 297 -39.48 10.25 21.20
CA LYS A 297 -40.06 11.60 21.20
C LYS A 297 -39.04 12.63 21.67
N THR A 298 -39.32 13.90 21.40
CA THR A 298 -38.55 15.02 21.95
C THR A 298 -38.45 14.90 23.47
N GLY A 299 -37.23 14.96 24.01
CA GLY A 299 -36.92 14.79 25.43
C GLY A 299 -36.45 13.37 25.81
N ASP A 300 -36.62 12.38 24.95
CA ASP A 300 -36.17 11.01 25.24
C ASP A 300 -34.65 10.93 25.30
N ARG A 301 -34.17 10.09 26.24
CA ARG A 301 -32.75 9.82 26.45
C ARG A 301 -32.32 8.58 25.69
N LEU A 302 -31.11 8.63 25.15
CA LEU A 302 -30.50 7.56 24.39
C LEU A 302 -28.99 7.59 24.60
N THR A 303 -28.30 6.53 24.22
CA THR A 303 -26.84 6.49 24.24
C THR A 303 -26.34 6.60 22.81
N LEU A 304 -25.51 7.59 22.54
CA LEU A 304 -24.85 7.77 21.24
C LEU A 304 -23.46 7.18 21.31
N THR A 305 -23.07 6.40 20.31
CA THR A 305 -21.67 6.07 20.12
C THR A 305 -21.05 7.12 19.20
N ILE A 306 -20.04 7.83 19.71
CA ILE A 306 -19.32 8.87 18.98
C ILE A 306 -17.93 8.36 18.59
N SER A 307 -17.55 8.61 17.34
CA SER A 307 -16.18 8.44 16.87
C SER A 307 -15.86 9.58 15.91
N ASP A 308 -14.66 10.15 16.05
CA ASP A 308 -14.20 11.29 15.24
C ASP A 308 -15.19 12.49 15.24
N GLY A 309 -15.81 12.75 16.41
CA GLY A 309 -16.79 13.82 16.58
C GLY A 309 -18.13 13.60 15.87
N LYS A 310 -18.34 12.45 15.22
CA LYS A 310 -19.57 12.09 14.51
C LYS A 310 -20.35 11.01 15.26
N ILE A 311 -21.67 11.07 15.14
CA ILE A 311 -22.57 10.04 15.65
C ILE A 311 -22.51 8.81 14.75
N ILE A 312 -22.01 7.70 15.27
CA ILE A 312 -21.86 6.46 14.48
C ILE A 312 -22.90 5.38 14.78
N ALA A 313 -23.50 5.40 15.97
CA ALA A 313 -24.57 4.49 16.37
C ALA A 313 -25.47 5.10 17.47
N VAL A 314 -26.69 4.58 17.59
CA VAL A 314 -27.61 4.84 18.70
C VAL A 314 -27.87 3.52 19.44
N LYS A 315 -27.72 3.53 20.76
CA LYS A 315 -28.02 2.40 21.64
C LYS A 315 -29.22 2.75 22.51
N HIS A 316 -30.10 1.77 22.70
CA HIS A 316 -31.20 1.89 23.65
C HIS A 316 -30.66 1.92 25.08
N PRO A 317 -31.16 2.82 25.94
CA PRO A 317 -30.82 2.77 27.35
C PRO A 317 -31.21 1.40 27.91
N PRO A 318 -30.42 0.81 28.83
CA PRO A 318 -30.86 -0.37 29.55
C PRO A 318 -32.21 -0.05 30.21
N PHE A 319 -33.20 -0.91 30.00
CA PHE A 319 -34.52 -0.82 30.61
C PHE A 319 -34.36 -0.64 32.14
N SER A 320 -34.53 0.59 32.63
CA SER A 320 -34.81 0.81 34.05
C SER A 320 -36.30 0.55 34.24
N PRO A 321 -36.71 -0.47 34.99
CA PRO A 321 -38.13 -0.67 35.29
C PRO A 321 -38.67 0.58 35.99
N LYS A 322 -39.87 0.99 35.59
CA LYS A 322 -40.60 2.09 36.24
C LYS A 322 -40.63 1.83 37.75
N VAL A 323 -40.03 2.75 38.51
CA VAL A 323 -40.34 2.86 39.93
C VAL A 323 -41.61 3.68 40.00
N ASP A 324 -42.73 3.00 40.21
CA ASP A 324 -43.99 3.66 40.58
C ASP A 324 -43.81 4.24 41.99
N HIS A 325 -43.97 5.56 42.11
CA HIS A 325 -44.19 6.27 43.37
C HIS A 325 -45.44 7.12 43.26
#